data_AF-A0A0G0GPX2-F1
#
_entry.id   AF-A0A0G0GPX2-F1
#
_cell.length_a   1.000
_cell.length_b   1.000
_cell.length_c   1.000
_cell.angle_alpha   90.00
_cell.angle_beta   90.00
_cell.angle_gamma   90.00
#
_symmetry.space_group_name_H-M   'P 1'
#
loop_
_entity.id
_entity.type
_entity.pdbx_description
1 polymer ?
#
loop_
_entity_poly.entity_id
_entity_poly.type
_entity_poly.pdbx_seq_one_letter_code
_entity_poly.pdbx_strand_id
1 'polypeptide(L)'
;MHSIYAKSLKLKARRFVYFSIFIIMLLAFSIKHPVNVYSQTPFEKTKEDYSIQLKKYNEARNDYLTKKASFEAFQTATAKKEVFESTKNYLVETNFLLADKLNVLKEFGNTINWQNSTFNKEAMFTLLDEETNYLQNNWSDIQKTTALEQLPPIAEELKIRLDKSLLPKADKVIGTYEVAKTQSAHTNFKNLAQSVSNFINPRATSENTAIIHNWQTEIDNVNAAVNTNISEAKAELDKIQLDRKSSRVNKVFQLTKSAKDELKRSLNLFEEILRII
;
A
#
# COMPACT_ATOMS: atom_id res chain seq x y z
N MET A 1 -45.55 -48.89 43.36
CA MET A 1 -45.67 -47.80 42.36
C MET A 1 -44.54 -46.74 42.47
N HIS A 2 -43.28 -47.10 42.78
CA HIS A 2 -42.16 -46.12 42.88
C HIS A 2 -40.95 -46.37 41.97
N SER A 3 -40.97 -47.40 41.11
CA SER A 3 -39.77 -47.80 40.34
C SER A 3 -39.66 -47.20 38.92
N ILE A 4 -40.78 -46.77 38.31
CA ILE A 4 -40.77 -46.34 36.90
C ILE A 4 -40.33 -44.88 36.73
N TYR A 5 -40.66 -44.00 37.69
CA TYR A 5 -40.28 -42.58 37.60
C TYR A 5 -38.77 -42.34 37.73
N ALA A 6 -38.09 -43.07 38.61
CA ALA A 6 -36.65 -42.90 38.85
C ALA A 6 -35.78 -43.31 37.65
N LYS A 7 -36.23 -44.29 36.84
CA LYS A 7 -35.51 -44.74 35.63
C LYS A 7 -35.58 -43.72 34.50
N SER A 8 -36.73 -43.04 34.35
CA SER A 8 -36.92 -42.02 33.30
C SER A 8 -36.15 -40.71 33.57
N LEU A 9 -36.04 -40.31 34.86
CA LEU A 9 -35.25 -39.15 35.27
C LEU A 9 -33.75 -39.38 35.05
N LYS A 10 -33.23 -40.60 35.32
CA LYS A 10 -31.83 -40.94 35.05
C LYS A 10 -31.47 -40.86 33.56
N LEU A 11 -32.39 -41.21 32.67
CA LEU A 11 -32.16 -41.14 31.22
C LEU A 11 -32.15 -39.69 30.71
N LYS A 12 -33.07 -38.84 31.20
CA LYS A 12 -33.11 -37.41 30.88
C LYS A 12 -31.90 -36.66 31.45
N ALA A 13 -31.49 -36.98 32.68
CA ALA A 13 -30.30 -36.40 33.31
C ALA A 13 -29.02 -36.79 32.55
N ARG A 14 -28.88 -38.05 32.11
CA ARG A 14 -27.74 -38.47 31.27
C ARG A 14 -27.69 -37.72 29.94
N ARG A 15 -28.82 -37.55 29.24
CA ARG A 15 -28.89 -36.78 27.99
C ARG A 15 -28.54 -35.30 28.19
N PHE A 16 -28.97 -34.71 29.32
CA PHE A 16 -28.61 -33.33 29.67
C PHE A 16 -27.10 -33.22 29.94
N VAL A 17 -26.51 -34.16 30.68
CA VAL A 17 -25.05 -34.18 30.94
C VAL A 17 -24.24 -34.30 29.65
N TYR A 18 -24.63 -35.15 28.69
CA TYR A 18 -23.94 -35.24 27.40
C TYR A 18 -24.10 -33.97 26.56
N PHE A 19 -25.27 -33.32 26.62
CA PHE A 19 -25.49 -32.03 25.95
C PHE A 19 -24.66 -30.90 26.59
N SER A 20 -24.55 -30.88 27.93
CA SER A 20 -23.68 -29.95 28.67
C SER A 20 -22.21 -30.18 28.32
N ILE A 21 -21.76 -31.44 28.28
CA ILE A 21 -20.39 -31.79 27.89
C ILE A 21 -20.11 -31.38 26.45
N PHE A 22 -21.07 -31.60 25.53
CA PHE A 22 -20.94 -31.17 24.13
C PHE A 22 -20.86 -29.64 23.99
N ILE A 23 -21.67 -28.88 24.74
CA ILE A 23 -21.59 -27.41 24.77
C ILE A 23 -20.28 -26.93 25.38
N ILE A 24 -19.81 -27.55 26.48
CA ILE A 24 -18.52 -27.22 27.09
C ILE A 24 -17.37 -27.57 26.15
N MET A 25 -17.47 -28.66 25.38
CA MET A 25 -16.48 -29.04 24.38
C MET A 25 -16.47 -28.07 23.19
N LEU A 26 -17.63 -27.60 22.72
CA LEU A 26 -17.77 -26.55 21.70
C LEU A 26 -17.22 -25.19 22.17
N LEU A 27 -17.48 -24.81 23.43
CA LEU A 27 -16.94 -23.60 24.04
C LEU A 27 -15.43 -23.72 24.25
N ALA A 28 -14.92 -24.87 24.70
CA ALA A 28 -13.49 -25.11 24.86
C ALA A 28 -12.73 -25.16 23.53
N PHE A 29 -13.37 -25.61 22.44
CA PHE A 29 -12.81 -25.56 21.08
C PHE A 29 -12.73 -24.12 20.55
N SER A 30 -13.66 -23.25 20.97
CA SER A 30 -13.64 -21.82 20.61
C SER A 30 -12.57 -21.00 21.36
N ILE A 31 -12.00 -21.54 22.45
CA ILE A 31 -11.01 -20.82 23.29
C ILE A 31 -9.56 -21.18 22.94
N LYS A 32 -9.32 -22.23 22.13
CA LYS A 32 -7.96 -22.73 21.83
C LYS A 32 -7.40 -22.40 20.44
N HIS A 33 -8.04 -21.51 19.70
CA HIS A 33 -7.33 -20.77 18.68
C HIS A 33 -7.10 -19.35 19.19
N PRO A 34 -5.85 -18.94 19.46
CA PRO A 34 -5.53 -17.53 19.46
C PRO A 34 -5.71 -17.07 18.01
N VAL A 35 -6.96 -16.76 17.65
CA VAL A 35 -7.28 -15.99 16.47
C VAL A 35 -6.86 -14.56 16.81
N ASN A 36 -5.54 -14.33 16.92
CA ASN A 36 -4.94 -13.06 16.55
C ASN A 36 -5.09 -12.93 15.03
N VAL A 37 -6.33 -12.93 14.52
CA VAL A 37 -6.63 -12.32 13.24
C VAL A 37 -6.64 -10.84 13.58
N TYR A 38 -5.46 -10.25 13.61
CA TYR A 38 -5.33 -8.90 13.09
C TYR A 38 -5.96 -8.99 11.70
N SER A 39 -7.19 -8.51 11.55
CA SER A 39 -7.86 -8.44 10.27
C SER A 39 -6.92 -7.68 9.35
N GLN A 40 -6.37 -8.36 8.35
CA GLN A 40 -5.44 -7.77 7.40
C GLN A 40 -6.08 -6.52 6.82
N THR A 41 -5.38 -5.39 6.92
CA THR A 41 -5.89 -4.13 6.36
C THR A 41 -6.06 -4.28 4.84
N PRO A 42 -6.97 -3.54 4.19
CA PRO A 42 -7.11 -3.58 2.73
C PRO A 42 -5.78 -3.36 1.99
N PHE A 43 -4.91 -2.49 2.51
CA PHE A 43 -3.57 -2.28 1.97
C PHE A 43 -2.64 -3.49 2.13
N GLU A 44 -2.64 -4.16 3.29
CA GLU A 44 -1.85 -5.38 3.46
C GLU A 44 -2.34 -6.52 2.57
N LYS A 45 -3.66 -6.62 2.36
CA LYS A 45 -4.25 -7.61 1.47
C LYS A 45 -3.78 -7.41 0.02
N THR A 46 -3.91 -6.19 -0.50
CA THR A 46 -3.47 -5.89 -1.87
C THR A 46 -1.97 -6.10 -2.09
N LYS A 47 -1.13 -5.89 -1.06
CA LYS A 47 0.30 -6.24 -1.13
C LYS A 47 0.55 -7.74 -1.22
N GLU A 48 -0.24 -8.54 -0.49
CA GLU A 48 -0.17 -10.00 -0.57
C GLU A 48 -0.64 -10.49 -1.94
N ASP A 49 -1.77 -9.99 -2.43
CA ASP A 49 -2.32 -10.31 -3.75
C ASP A 49 -1.29 -10.00 -4.84
N TYR A 50 -0.67 -8.81 -4.82
CA TYR A 50 0.43 -8.44 -5.72
C TYR A 50 1.62 -9.41 -5.63
N SER A 51 1.99 -9.86 -4.43
CA SER A 51 3.10 -10.78 -4.23
C SER A 51 2.79 -12.17 -4.78
N ILE A 52 1.55 -12.62 -4.68
CA ILE A 52 1.06 -13.86 -5.30
C ILE A 52 1.09 -13.71 -6.83
N GLN A 53 0.60 -12.58 -7.35
CA GLN A 53 0.56 -12.30 -8.78
C GLN A 53 1.96 -12.20 -9.39
N LEU A 54 2.93 -11.67 -8.66
CA LEU A 54 4.34 -11.66 -9.09
C LEU A 54 4.90 -13.07 -9.28
N LYS A 55 4.50 -14.05 -8.45
CA LYS A 55 4.90 -15.45 -8.63
C LYS A 55 4.32 -16.02 -9.93
N LYS A 56 3.02 -15.82 -10.17
CA LYS A 56 2.35 -16.27 -11.41
C LYS A 56 2.95 -15.65 -12.66
N TYR A 57 3.25 -14.34 -12.63
CA TYR A 57 3.96 -13.67 -13.70
C TYR A 57 5.32 -14.32 -13.99
N ASN A 58 6.11 -14.63 -12.95
CA ASN A 58 7.42 -15.25 -13.12
C ASN A 58 7.32 -16.67 -13.68
N GLU A 59 6.34 -17.45 -13.24
CA GLU A 59 6.05 -18.78 -13.79
C GLU A 59 5.67 -18.70 -15.27
N ALA A 60 4.73 -17.82 -15.63
CA ALA A 60 4.31 -17.61 -17.01
C ALA A 60 5.45 -17.09 -17.91
N ARG A 61 6.32 -16.21 -17.39
CA ARG A 61 7.51 -15.73 -18.09
C ARG A 61 8.47 -16.87 -18.41
N ASN A 62 8.73 -17.75 -17.46
CA ASN A 62 9.66 -18.85 -17.64
C ASN A 62 9.11 -19.90 -18.63
N ASP A 63 7.81 -20.17 -18.58
CA ASP A 63 7.15 -21.04 -19.56
C ASP A 63 7.25 -20.46 -20.97
N TYR A 64 6.90 -19.18 -21.16
CA TYR A 64 7.07 -18.48 -22.43
C TYR A 64 8.50 -18.58 -22.97
N LEU A 65 9.52 -18.30 -22.15
CA LEU A 65 10.92 -18.40 -22.58
C LEU A 65 11.28 -19.81 -23.06
N THR A 66 10.80 -20.84 -22.35
CA THR A 66 11.03 -22.25 -22.69
C THR A 66 10.34 -22.63 -24.01
N LYS A 67 9.08 -22.24 -24.19
CA LYS A 67 8.31 -22.52 -25.41
C LYS A 67 8.81 -21.73 -26.61
N LYS A 68 9.26 -20.50 -26.40
CA LYS A 68 9.92 -19.68 -27.43
C LYS A 68 11.18 -20.35 -27.94
N ALA A 69 12.09 -20.77 -27.05
CA ALA A 69 13.31 -21.47 -27.44
C ALA A 69 13.01 -22.76 -28.23
N SER A 70 11.98 -23.50 -27.80
CA SER A 70 11.53 -24.72 -28.50
C SER A 70 10.99 -24.40 -29.91
N PHE A 71 10.21 -23.33 -30.05
CA PHE A 71 9.72 -22.88 -31.36
C PHE A 71 10.86 -22.43 -32.29
N GLU A 72 11.83 -21.68 -31.76
CA GLU A 72 13.01 -21.25 -32.52
C GLU A 72 13.85 -22.43 -33.01
N ALA A 73 13.97 -23.49 -32.22
CA ALA A 73 14.73 -24.68 -32.56
C ALA A 73 14.02 -25.61 -33.57
N PHE A 74 12.72 -25.87 -33.38
CA PHE A 74 12.02 -26.93 -34.12
C PHE A 74 11.05 -26.42 -35.19
N GLN A 75 10.51 -25.20 -35.04
CA GLN A 75 9.60 -24.56 -36.00
C GLN A 75 8.37 -25.40 -36.42
N THR A 76 7.95 -26.35 -35.58
CA THR A 76 6.80 -27.23 -35.88
C THR A 76 5.46 -26.53 -35.58
N ALA A 77 4.37 -27.03 -36.17
CA ALA A 77 3.02 -26.55 -35.87
C ALA A 77 2.68 -26.68 -34.37
N THR A 78 3.11 -27.76 -33.73
CA THR A 78 2.97 -27.97 -32.28
C THR A 78 3.74 -26.90 -31.50
N ALA A 79 5.01 -26.68 -31.82
CA ALA A 79 5.82 -25.66 -31.14
C ALA A 79 5.26 -24.25 -31.35
N LYS A 80 4.70 -23.95 -32.53
CA LYS A 80 4.00 -22.69 -32.82
C LYS A 80 2.77 -22.50 -31.93
N LYS A 81 1.98 -23.56 -31.74
CA LYS A 81 0.80 -23.53 -30.86
C LYS A 81 1.22 -23.32 -29.40
N GLU A 82 2.24 -24.04 -28.93
CA GLU A 82 2.72 -23.91 -27.54
C GLU A 82 3.30 -22.53 -27.24
N VAL A 83 4.08 -21.94 -28.18
CA VAL A 83 4.57 -20.57 -28.00
C VAL A 83 3.43 -19.55 -28.06
N PHE A 84 2.39 -19.78 -28.85
CA PHE A 84 1.20 -18.92 -28.85
C PHE A 84 0.50 -18.92 -27.49
N GLU A 85 0.16 -20.09 -26.94
CA GLU A 85 -0.54 -20.20 -25.66
C GLU A 85 0.29 -19.61 -24.51
N SER A 86 1.59 -19.92 -24.45
CA SER A 86 2.48 -19.40 -23.41
C SER A 86 2.73 -17.90 -23.53
N THR A 87 2.85 -17.36 -24.75
CA THR A 87 2.95 -15.89 -24.96
C THR A 87 1.66 -15.20 -24.53
N LYS A 88 0.49 -15.76 -24.89
CA LYS A 88 -0.82 -15.24 -24.47
C LYS A 88 -0.93 -15.21 -22.95
N ASN A 89 -0.61 -16.32 -22.28
CA ASN A 89 -0.62 -16.42 -20.82
C ASN A 89 0.34 -15.41 -20.17
N TYR A 90 1.57 -15.28 -20.68
CA TYR A 90 2.53 -14.31 -20.17
C TYR A 90 2.02 -12.85 -20.25
N LEU A 91 1.37 -12.46 -21.35
CA LEU A 91 0.78 -11.13 -21.48
C LEU A 91 -0.42 -10.92 -20.54
N VAL A 92 -1.24 -11.95 -20.31
CA VAL A 92 -2.34 -11.91 -19.33
C VAL A 92 -1.80 -11.68 -17.92
N GLU A 93 -0.81 -12.47 -17.49
CA GLU A 93 -0.23 -12.35 -16.15
C GLU A 93 0.54 -11.03 -15.97
N THR A 94 1.09 -10.47 -17.06
CA THR A 94 1.68 -9.12 -17.07
C THR A 94 0.62 -8.05 -16.80
N ASN A 95 -0.55 -8.12 -17.45
CA ASN A 95 -1.66 -7.19 -17.19
C ASN A 95 -2.13 -7.24 -15.74
N PHE A 96 -2.34 -8.43 -15.20
CA PHE A 96 -2.77 -8.60 -13.81
C PHE A 96 -1.73 -8.09 -12.83
N LEU A 97 -0.43 -8.32 -13.07
CA LEU A 97 0.63 -7.77 -12.22
C LEU A 97 0.61 -6.24 -12.20
N LEU A 98 0.41 -5.60 -13.36
CA LEU A 98 0.32 -4.15 -13.45
C LEU A 98 -0.94 -3.62 -12.76
N ALA A 99 -2.10 -4.27 -12.93
CA ALA A 99 -3.35 -3.90 -12.28
C ALA A 99 -3.23 -4.01 -10.75
N ASP A 100 -2.66 -5.09 -10.24
CA ASP A 100 -2.44 -5.27 -8.80
C ASP A 100 -1.49 -4.22 -8.24
N LYS A 101 -0.46 -3.82 -9.00
CA LYS A 101 0.41 -2.72 -8.61
C LYS A 101 -0.36 -1.41 -8.47
N LEU A 102 -1.26 -1.10 -9.40
CA LEU A 102 -2.12 0.10 -9.31
C LEU A 102 -3.08 0.02 -8.11
N ASN A 103 -3.63 -1.16 -7.82
CA ASN A 103 -4.47 -1.38 -6.63
C ASN A 103 -3.69 -1.17 -5.33
N VAL A 104 -2.44 -1.65 -5.24
CA VAL A 104 -1.55 -1.37 -4.10
C VAL A 104 -1.34 0.13 -3.91
N LEU A 105 -1.16 0.89 -5.00
CA LEU A 105 -1.05 2.35 -4.90
C LEU A 105 -2.36 3.01 -4.44
N LYS A 106 -3.50 2.53 -4.93
CA LYS A 106 -4.81 3.06 -4.53
C LYS A 106 -5.05 2.83 -3.04
N GLU A 107 -4.81 1.60 -2.55
CA GLU A 107 -4.97 1.27 -1.13
C GLU A 107 -3.95 1.96 -0.24
N PHE A 108 -2.71 2.15 -0.70
CA PHE A 108 -1.76 2.98 0.04
C PHE A 108 -2.27 4.41 0.18
N GLY A 109 -2.87 4.98 -0.88
CA GLY A 109 -3.52 6.28 -0.84
C GLY A 109 -4.63 6.37 0.21
N ASN A 110 -5.37 5.28 0.46
CA ASN A 110 -6.38 5.24 1.53
C ASN A 110 -5.79 5.37 2.95
N THR A 111 -4.51 5.04 3.14
CA THR A 111 -3.84 5.12 4.45
C THR A 111 -3.36 6.53 4.82
N ILE A 112 -3.37 7.46 3.87
CA ILE A 112 -2.85 8.81 4.06
C ILE A 112 -3.93 9.70 4.68
N ASN A 113 -3.55 10.52 5.66
CA ASN A 113 -4.45 11.56 6.17
C ASN A 113 -4.46 12.77 5.22
N TRP A 114 -5.47 12.80 4.35
CA TRP A 114 -5.65 13.84 3.33
C TRP A 114 -6.19 15.16 3.86
N GLN A 115 -6.77 15.20 5.07
CA GLN A 115 -7.37 16.43 5.62
C GLN A 115 -6.36 17.56 5.79
N ASN A 116 -5.09 17.21 5.99
CA ASN A 116 -3.97 18.14 6.16
C ASN A 116 -3.15 18.31 4.87
N SER A 117 -3.64 17.78 3.73
CA SER A 117 -2.96 17.86 2.45
C SER A 117 -3.58 18.93 1.57
N THR A 118 -2.76 19.55 0.71
CA THR A 118 -3.24 20.47 -0.34
C THR A 118 -3.63 19.73 -1.62
N PHE A 119 -3.54 18.39 -1.64
CA PHE A 119 -3.80 17.57 -2.82
C PHE A 119 -5.16 16.90 -2.75
N ASN A 120 -5.75 16.65 -3.92
CA ASN A 120 -7.01 15.93 -4.06
C ASN A 120 -6.75 14.42 -4.24
N LYS A 121 -7.20 13.62 -3.27
CA LYS A 121 -7.13 12.14 -3.30
C LYS A 121 -7.80 11.56 -4.55
N GLU A 122 -9.00 12.01 -4.88
CA GLU A 122 -9.79 11.48 -5.99
C GLU A 122 -9.15 11.79 -7.34
N ALA A 123 -8.44 12.92 -7.46
CA ALA A 123 -7.66 13.21 -8.66
C ALA A 123 -6.54 12.18 -8.88
N MET A 124 -5.89 11.73 -7.80
CA MET A 124 -4.87 10.66 -7.90
C MET A 124 -5.49 9.31 -8.22
N PHE A 125 -6.65 9.00 -7.64
CA PHE A 125 -7.35 7.75 -7.92
C PHE A 125 -7.85 7.70 -9.36
N THR A 126 -8.31 8.82 -9.92
CA THR A 126 -8.71 8.92 -11.32
C THR A 126 -7.56 8.55 -12.26
N LEU A 127 -6.33 9.03 -11.99
CA LEU A 127 -5.16 8.68 -12.80
C LEU A 127 -4.86 7.17 -12.77
N LEU A 128 -5.07 6.51 -11.63
CA LEU A 128 -4.87 5.06 -11.51
C LEU A 128 -6.00 4.29 -12.21
N ASP A 129 -7.25 4.73 -12.04
CA ASP A 129 -8.43 4.07 -12.60
C ASP A 129 -8.45 4.13 -14.14
N GLU A 130 -7.96 5.22 -14.73
CA GLU A 130 -7.74 5.31 -16.19
C GLU A 130 -6.81 4.20 -16.71
N GLU A 131 -5.73 3.90 -16.00
CA GLU A 131 -4.78 2.86 -16.41
C GLU A 131 -5.32 1.46 -16.09
N THR A 132 -6.04 1.27 -14.98
CA THR A 132 -6.74 0.01 -14.67
C THR A 132 -7.76 -0.33 -15.76
N ASN A 133 -8.54 0.66 -16.23
CA ASN A 133 -9.50 0.49 -17.32
C ASN A 133 -8.80 0.12 -18.64
N TYR A 134 -7.65 0.74 -18.93
CA TYR A 134 -6.85 0.35 -20.09
C TYR A 134 -6.40 -1.11 -20.00
N LEU A 135 -5.87 -1.55 -18.85
CA LEU A 135 -5.39 -2.93 -18.65
C LEU A 135 -6.52 -3.96 -18.78
N GLN A 136 -7.74 -3.62 -18.35
CA GLN A 136 -8.93 -4.46 -18.56
C GLN A 136 -9.27 -4.63 -20.05
N ASN A 137 -9.22 -3.54 -20.83
CA ASN A 137 -9.45 -3.59 -22.27
C ASN A 137 -8.35 -4.38 -22.99
N ASN A 138 -7.09 -4.10 -22.66
CA ASN A 138 -5.93 -4.80 -23.20
C ASN A 138 -5.99 -6.31 -22.91
N TRP A 139 -6.41 -6.70 -21.70
CA TRP A 139 -6.66 -8.10 -21.35
C TRP A 139 -7.74 -8.73 -22.25
N SER A 140 -8.87 -8.06 -22.44
CA SER A 140 -9.92 -8.52 -23.36
C SER A 140 -9.39 -8.74 -24.79
N ASP A 141 -8.52 -7.86 -25.27
CA ASP A 141 -7.97 -7.97 -26.62
C ASP A 141 -6.97 -9.13 -26.75
N ILE A 142 -6.15 -9.37 -25.72
CA ILE A 142 -5.32 -10.58 -25.65
C ILE A 142 -6.20 -11.83 -25.69
N GLN A 143 -7.31 -11.88 -24.95
CA GLN A 143 -8.20 -13.04 -24.91
C GLN A 143 -8.79 -13.38 -26.28
N LYS A 144 -9.09 -12.38 -27.11
CA LYS A 144 -9.66 -12.55 -28.46
C LYS A 144 -8.64 -13.05 -29.50
N THR A 145 -7.35 -13.02 -29.20
CA THR A 145 -6.34 -13.53 -30.14
C THR A 145 -6.45 -15.04 -30.36
N THR A 146 -6.21 -15.45 -31.61
CA THR A 146 -6.27 -16.84 -32.08
C THR A 146 -4.97 -17.29 -32.77
N ALA A 147 -4.03 -16.38 -33.01
CA ALA A 147 -2.78 -16.66 -33.70
C ALA A 147 -1.59 -15.92 -33.07
N LEU A 148 -0.39 -16.50 -33.20
CA LEU A 148 0.86 -15.97 -32.65
C LEU A 148 1.15 -14.56 -33.17
N GLU A 149 0.89 -14.30 -34.43
CA GLU A 149 1.20 -13.04 -35.12
C GLU A 149 0.37 -11.85 -34.62
N GLN A 150 -0.74 -12.12 -33.92
CA GLN A 150 -1.61 -11.08 -33.35
C GLN A 150 -1.09 -10.54 -32.00
N LEU A 151 -0.24 -11.30 -31.30
CA LEU A 151 0.23 -10.94 -29.96
C LEU A 151 1.31 -9.83 -29.94
N PRO A 152 2.31 -9.79 -30.87
CA PRO A 152 3.35 -8.77 -30.84
C PRO A 152 2.84 -7.32 -30.92
N PRO A 153 1.87 -6.97 -31.80
CA PRO A 153 1.32 -5.61 -31.83
C PRO A 153 0.69 -5.20 -30.50
N ILE A 154 -0.06 -6.10 -29.85
CA ILE A 154 -0.70 -5.85 -28.55
C ILE A 154 0.35 -5.64 -27.45
N ALA A 155 1.42 -6.45 -27.47
CA ALA A 155 2.52 -6.32 -26.52
C ALA A 155 3.29 -5.01 -26.68
N GLU A 156 3.52 -4.56 -27.91
CA GLU A 156 4.18 -3.28 -28.18
C GLU A 156 3.30 -2.09 -27.76
N GLU A 157 1.99 -2.16 -28.00
CA GLU A 157 1.06 -1.14 -27.51
C GLU A 157 1.09 -1.03 -25.97
N LEU A 158 1.02 -2.17 -25.28
CA LEU A 158 1.12 -2.23 -23.82
C LEU A 158 2.43 -1.62 -23.32
N LYS A 159 3.55 -1.93 -23.98
CA LYS A 159 4.87 -1.37 -23.65
C LYS A 159 4.91 0.14 -23.85
N ILE A 160 4.40 0.64 -24.97
CA ILE A 160 4.30 2.08 -25.23
C ILE A 160 3.44 2.76 -24.16
N ARG A 161 2.30 2.17 -23.80
CA ARG A 161 1.42 2.69 -22.74
C ARG A 161 2.11 2.68 -21.38
N LEU A 162 2.87 1.64 -21.07
CA LEU A 162 3.64 1.53 -19.84
C LEU A 162 4.61 2.69 -19.69
N ASP A 163 5.40 2.97 -20.73
CA ASP A 163 6.45 3.99 -20.71
C ASP A 163 5.90 5.42 -20.79
N LYS A 164 4.84 5.62 -21.57
CA LYS A 164 4.28 6.95 -21.85
C LYS A 164 3.07 7.34 -21.02
N SER A 165 2.46 6.45 -20.24
CA SER A 165 1.27 6.80 -19.45
C SER A 165 1.30 6.19 -18.06
N LEU A 166 1.38 4.86 -17.96
CA LEU A 166 1.24 4.17 -16.68
C LEU A 166 2.36 4.56 -15.69
N LEU A 167 3.63 4.44 -16.09
CA LEU A 167 4.76 4.80 -15.21
C LEU A 167 4.76 6.30 -14.84
N PRO A 168 4.61 7.26 -15.78
CA PRO A 168 4.53 8.68 -15.43
C PRO A 168 3.38 9.02 -14.47
N LYS A 169 2.19 8.45 -14.67
CA LYS A 169 1.05 8.63 -13.76
C LYS A 169 1.32 8.02 -12.39
N ALA A 170 1.88 6.81 -12.34
CA ALA A 170 2.27 6.18 -11.09
C ALA A 170 3.32 7.02 -10.34
N ASP A 171 4.33 7.57 -11.02
CA ASP A 171 5.34 8.46 -10.44
C ASP A 171 4.70 9.73 -9.86
N LYS A 172 3.75 10.35 -10.58
CA LYS A 172 2.99 11.51 -10.08
C LYS A 172 2.21 11.15 -8.82
N VAL A 173 1.51 10.01 -8.83
CA VAL A 173 0.70 9.54 -7.69
C VAL A 173 1.58 9.26 -6.47
N ILE A 174 2.66 8.51 -6.62
CA ILE A 174 3.58 8.18 -5.52
C ILE A 174 4.25 9.44 -4.98
N GLY A 175 4.71 10.34 -5.85
CA GLY A 175 5.27 11.63 -5.43
C GLY A 175 4.26 12.47 -4.63
N THR A 176 3.01 12.50 -5.08
CA THR A 176 1.92 13.21 -4.37
C THR A 176 1.67 12.61 -3.00
N TYR A 177 1.62 11.29 -2.89
CA TYR A 177 1.47 10.58 -1.62
C TYR A 177 2.59 10.89 -0.63
N GLU A 178 3.84 10.93 -1.10
CA GLU A 178 4.98 11.25 -0.25
C GLU A 178 4.90 12.67 0.30
N VAL A 179 4.51 13.65 -0.51
CA VAL A 179 4.32 15.03 -0.04
C VAL A 179 3.12 15.11 0.91
N ALA A 180 1.98 14.53 0.56
CA ALA A 180 0.77 14.56 1.39
C ALA A 180 1.00 13.94 2.78
N LYS A 181 1.67 12.78 2.85
CA LYS A 181 2.06 12.14 4.11
C LYS A 181 2.99 13.02 4.93
N THR A 182 3.93 13.70 4.28
CA THR A 182 4.87 14.61 4.95
C THR A 182 4.17 15.85 5.50
N GLN A 183 3.21 16.42 4.76
CA GLN A 183 2.37 17.53 5.24
C GLN A 183 1.54 17.13 6.48
N SER A 184 0.96 15.92 6.47
CA SER A 184 0.23 15.43 7.65
C SER A 184 1.15 15.26 8.85
N ALA A 185 2.35 14.70 8.66
CA ALA A 185 3.32 14.55 9.75
C ALA A 185 3.76 15.90 10.31
N HIS A 186 4.01 16.88 9.43
CA HIS A 186 4.36 18.23 9.81
C HIS A 186 3.23 18.97 10.56
N THR A 187 1.98 18.77 10.14
CA THR A 187 0.82 19.31 10.86
C THR A 187 0.71 18.73 12.27
N ASN A 188 0.89 17.41 12.41
CA ASN A 188 0.91 16.75 13.72
C ASN A 188 2.05 17.28 14.60
N PHE A 189 3.23 17.48 14.03
CA PHE A 189 4.37 18.10 14.72
C PHE A 189 4.02 19.50 15.24
N LYS A 190 3.43 20.37 14.42
CA LYS A 190 3.03 21.72 14.84
C LYS A 190 1.99 21.67 15.98
N ASN A 191 1.02 20.77 15.89
CA ASN A 191 0.01 20.59 16.93
C ASN A 191 0.63 20.10 18.25
N LEU A 192 1.59 19.17 18.17
CA LEU A 192 2.33 18.69 19.33
C LEU A 192 3.18 19.82 19.94
N ALA A 193 3.94 20.55 19.13
CA ALA A 193 4.74 21.69 19.58
C ALA A 193 3.89 22.75 20.28
N GLN A 194 2.72 23.08 19.73
CA GLN A 194 1.78 23.98 20.38
C GLN A 194 1.26 23.43 21.71
N SER A 195 0.94 22.14 21.77
CA SER A 195 0.46 21.49 23.00
C SER A 195 1.52 21.50 24.09
N VAL A 196 2.77 21.22 23.73
CA VAL A 196 3.92 21.31 24.65
C VAL A 196 4.13 22.76 25.08
N SER A 197 4.13 23.72 24.16
CA SER A 197 4.24 25.16 24.46
C SER A 197 3.18 25.61 25.47
N ASN A 198 1.92 25.23 25.25
CA ASN A 198 0.81 25.54 26.16
C ASN A 198 0.96 24.88 27.54
N PHE A 199 1.62 23.71 27.61
CA PHE A 199 1.91 23.05 28.87
C PHE A 199 3.09 23.71 29.61
N ILE A 200 4.15 24.09 28.90
CA ILE A 200 5.39 24.57 29.53
C ILE A 200 5.32 26.05 29.93
N ASN A 201 4.70 26.91 29.11
CA ASN A 201 4.75 28.36 29.32
C ASN A 201 4.16 28.80 30.67
N PRO A 202 3.04 28.23 31.18
CA PRO A 202 2.51 28.57 32.50
C PRO A 202 3.39 28.10 33.67
N ARG A 203 4.36 27.21 33.43
CA ARG A 203 5.28 26.63 34.43
C ARG A 203 6.69 27.21 34.32
N ALA A 204 6.90 28.20 33.47
CA ALA A 204 8.18 28.86 33.31
C ALA A 204 8.58 29.59 34.60
N THR A 205 9.81 29.35 35.05
CA THR A 205 10.47 30.04 36.15
C THR A 205 11.66 30.84 35.60
N SER A 206 12.20 31.76 36.40
CA SER A 206 13.43 32.50 36.03
C SER A 206 14.61 31.57 35.75
N GLU A 207 14.62 30.36 36.29
CA GLU A 207 15.71 29.39 36.14
C GLU A 207 15.63 28.62 34.80
N ASN A 208 14.44 28.35 34.28
CA ASN A 208 14.26 27.55 33.05
C ASN A 208 13.87 28.37 31.81
N THR A 209 13.64 29.68 31.93
CA THR A 209 13.21 30.56 30.83
C THR A 209 14.16 30.52 29.62
N ALA A 210 15.48 30.53 29.85
CA ALA A 210 16.46 30.47 28.77
C ALA A 210 16.41 29.14 28.00
N ILE A 211 16.17 28.03 28.70
CA ILE A 211 16.06 26.70 28.10
C ILE A 211 14.79 26.62 27.25
N ILE A 212 13.66 27.13 27.77
CA ILE A 212 12.38 27.17 27.04
C ILE A 212 12.52 27.98 25.74
N HIS A 213 13.19 29.14 25.79
CA HIS A 213 13.43 29.97 24.61
C HIS A 213 14.30 29.25 23.56
N ASN A 214 15.37 28.57 24.00
CA ASN A 214 16.22 27.78 23.10
C ASN A 214 15.45 26.63 22.45
N TRP A 215 14.62 25.92 23.22
CA TRP A 215 13.74 24.89 22.69
C TRP A 215 12.76 25.44 21.65
N GLN A 216 12.10 26.57 21.92
CA GLN A 216 11.20 27.21 20.95
C GLN A 216 11.93 27.57 19.65
N THR A 217 13.14 28.13 19.76
CA THR A 217 13.98 28.46 18.61
C THR A 217 14.33 27.23 17.77
N GLU A 218 14.68 26.10 18.41
CA GLU A 218 14.95 24.85 17.69
C GLU A 218 13.71 24.28 17.00
N ILE A 219 12.54 24.35 17.65
CA ILE A 219 11.26 23.96 17.04
C ILE A 219 10.94 24.83 15.81
N ASP A 220 11.18 26.14 15.89
CA ASP A 220 10.97 27.06 14.76
C ASP A 220 11.94 26.77 13.60
N ASN A 221 13.19 26.45 13.90
CA ASN A 221 14.19 26.03 12.91
C ASN A 221 13.77 24.74 12.20
N VAL A 222 13.32 23.72 12.94
CA VAL A 222 12.77 22.49 12.37
C VAL A 222 11.56 22.80 11.48
N ASN A 223 10.64 23.63 11.97
CA ASN A 223 9.45 24.02 11.22
C ASN A 223 9.81 24.72 9.89
N ALA A 224 10.77 25.64 9.91
CA ALA A 224 11.25 26.32 8.72
C ALA A 224 11.90 25.34 7.72
N ALA A 225 12.80 24.47 8.18
CA ALA A 225 13.48 23.48 7.35
C ALA A 225 12.50 22.49 6.69
N VAL A 226 11.50 22.01 7.44
CA VAL A 226 10.46 21.12 6.94
C VAL A 226 9.60 21.82 5.89
N ASN A 227 9.19 23.07 6.13
CA ASN A 227 8.41 23.86 5.16
C ASN A 227 9.17 24.08 3.85
N THR A 228 10.45 24.44 3.90
CA THR A 228 11.29 24.62 2.71
C THR A 228 11.33 23.34 1.88
N ASN A 229 11.63 22.20 2.52
CA ASN A 229 11.68 20.91 1.84
C ASN A 229 10.33 20.50 1.24
N ILE A 230 9.21 20.73 1.94
CA ILE A 230 7.86 20.46 1.40
C ILE A 230 7.56 21.35 0.20
N SER A 231 7.87 22.65 0.26
CA SER A 231 7.65 23.58 -0.86
C SER A 231 8.47 23.21 -2.09
N GLU A 232 9.76 22.89 -1.91
CA GLU A 232 10.60 22.42 -3.01
C GLU A 232 10.09 21.10 -3.59
N ALA A 233 9.63 20.17 -2.74
CA ALA A 233 9.08 18.91 -3.19
C ALA A 233 7.82 19.11 -4.04
N LYS A 234 6.95 20.06 -3.66
CA LYS A 234 5.78 20.45 -4.47
C LYS A 234 6.20 21.02 -5.82
N ALA A 235 7.17 21.94 -5.84
CA ALA A 235 7.68 22.52 -7.07
C ALA A 235 8.28 21.47 -8.02
N GLU A 236 8.96 20.44 -7.49
CA GLU A 236 9.46 19.32 -8.29
C GLU A 236 8.34 18.38 -8.76
N LEU A 237 7.34 18.14 -7.91
CA LEU A 237 6.16 17.35 -8.24
C LEU A 237 5.37 17.99 -9.39
N ASP A 238 5.22 19.31 -9.43
CA ASP A 238 4.49 20.03 -10.48
C ASP A 238 5.16 19.92 -11.86
N LYS A 239 6.47 19.66 -11.89
CA LYS A 239 7.24 19.44 -13.12
C LYS A 239 7.15 17.99 -13.64
N ILE A 240 6.55 17.06 -12.88
CA ILE A 240 6.30 15.69 -13.34
C ILE A 240 5.12 15.73 -14.33
N GLN A 241 5.42 15.38 -15.58
CA GLN A 241 4.44 15.26 -16.64
C GLN A 241 3.81 13.86 -16.64
N LEU A 242 2.58 13.75 -17.14
CA LEU A 242 1.82 12.51 -17.15
C LEU A 242 2.08 11.63 -18.39
N ASP A 243 2.83 12.15 -19.36
CA ASP A 243 3.08 11.53 -20.66
C ASP A 243 4.54 11.08 -20.87
N ARG A 244 5.42 11.34 -19.90
CA ARG A 244 6.84 10.96 -19.96
C ARG A 244 7.42 10.67 -18.58
N LYS A 245 8.30 9.66 -18.53
CA LYS A 245 9.00 9.29 -17.30
C LYS A 245 9.85 10.47 -16.80
N SER A 246 9.81 10.71 -15.50
CA SER A 246 10.52 11.84 -14.88
C SER A 246 11.38 11.37 -13.73
N SER A 247 12.69 11.64 -13.78
CA SER A 247 13.59 11.42 -12.64
C SER A 247 13.31 12.35 -11.46
N ARG A 248 12.45 13.38 -11.63
CA ARG A 248 12.12 14.35 -10.58
C ARG A 248 11.39 13.71 -9.40
N VAL A 249 10.70 12.59 -9.59
CA VAL A 249 10.08 11.84 -8.48
C VAL A 249 11.13 11.46 -7.42
N ASN A 250 12.36 11.14 -7.83
CA ASN A 250 13.45 10.85 -6.89
C ASN A 250 13.84 12.09 -6.07
N LYS A 251 13.79 13.28 -6.66
CA LYS A 251 14.05 14.53 -5.93
C LYS A 251 12.93 14.82 -4.93
N VAL A 252 11.67 14.56 -5.30
CA VAL A 252 10.53 14.59 -4.35
C VAL A 252 10.78 13.66 -3.16
N PHE A 253 11.24 12.43 -3.41
CA PHE A 253 11.58 11.47 -2.34
C PHE A 253 12.72 11.94 -1.46
N GLN A 254 13.77 12.52 -2.03
CA GLN A 254 14.89 13.07 -1.27
C GLN A 254 14.44 14.20 -0.35
N LEU A 255 13.68 15.17 -0.87
CA LEU A 255 13.21 16.34 -0.12
C LEU A 255 12.23 15.94 0.99
N THR A 256 11.26 15.06 0.69
CA THR A 256 10.33 14.55 1.70
C THR A 256 11.01 13.68 2.74
N LYS A 257 12.07 12.94 2.38
CA LYS A 257 12.93 12.23 3.35
C LYS A 257 13.64 13.22 4.27
N SER A 258 14.30 14.24 3.73
CA SER A 258 14.96 15.27 4.53
C SER A 258 14.00 15.96 5.52
N ALA A 259 12.79 16.31 5.06
CA ALA A 259 11.74 16.83 5.94
C ALA A 259 11.37 15.85 7.07
N LYS A 260 11.18 14.56 6.75
CA LYS A 260 10.86 13.54 7.78
C LYS A 260 12.00 13.31 8.75
N ASP A 261 13.24 13.41 8.31
CA ASP A 261 14.41 13.24 9.17
C ASP A 261 14.52 14.41 10.17
N GLU A 262 14.21 15.64 9.75
CA GLU A 262 14.07 16.79 10.67
C GLU A 262 12.95 16.58 11.69
N LEU A 263 11.77 16.12 11.25
CA LEU A 263 10.65 15.82 12.15
C LEU A 263 11.01 14.73 13.16
N LYS A 264 11.75 13.69 12.76
CA LYS A 264 12.22 12.64 13.68
C LYS A 264 13.23 13.19 14.69
N ARG A 265 14.18 14.03 14.24
CA ARG A 265 15.17 14.68 15.11
C ARG A 265 14.47 15.48 16.22
N SER A 266 13.36 16.13 15.90
CA SER A 266 12.60 16.95 16.84
C SER A 266 11.93 16.16 17.98
N LEU A 267 11.76 14.85 17.87
CA LEU A 267 11.16 14.04 18.94
C LEU A 267 11.96 14.14 20.24
N ASN A 268 13.29 14.14 20.14
CA ASN A 268 14.17 14.27 21.29
C ASN A 268 14.01 15.64 21.98
N LEU A 269 13.73 16.70 21.22
CA LEU A 269 13.50 18.03 21.76
C LEU A 269 12.24 18.09 22.63
N PHE A 270 11.18 17.37 22.23
CA PHE A 270 9.96 17.26 23.05
C PHE A 270 10.22 16.48 24.34
N GLU A 271 10.98 15.39 24.28
CA GLU A 271 11.31 14.63 25.49
C GLU A 271 12.17 15.43 26.47
N GLU A 272 13.15 16.18 25.96
CA GLU A 272 14.04 17.00 26.75
C GLU A 272 13.27 18.10 27.50
N ILE A 273 12.44 18.89 26.80
CA ILE A 273 11.74 20.02 27.43
C ILE A 273 10.72 19.55 28.47
N LEU A 274 10.11 18.38 28.27
CA LEU A 274 9.15 17.80 29.22
C LEU A 274 9.81 17.23 30.48
N ARG A 275 11.13 17.01 30.49
CA ARG A 275 11.88 16.57 31.68
C ARG A 275 12.40 17.73 32.52
N ILE A 276 12.51 18.91 31.92
CA ILE A 276 13.09 20.12 32.55
C ILE A 276 12.03 20.90 33.33
N ILE A 277 10.74 20.72 33.00
CA ILE A 277 9.58 21.31 33.67
C ILE A 277 8.98 20.32 34.67
#